data_AF-A0AAN7PTI3-F1
#
_entry.id   AF-A0AAN7PTI3-F1
#
_cell.length_a   1.000
_cell.length_b   1.000
_cell.length_c   1.000
_cell.angle_alpha   90.00
_cell.angle_beta   90.00
_cell.angle_gamma   90.00
#
_symmetry.space_group_name_H-M   'P 1'
#
loop_
_entity.id
_entity.type
_entity.pdbx_description
1 polymer ?
#
loop_
_entity_poly.entity_id
_entity_poly.type
_entity_poly.pdbx_seq_one_letter_code
_entity_poly.pdbx_strand_id
1 'polypeptide(L)'
;MQEKRIRILEREVRKKNIVIKGIKYNEQENEKETQEKVNAKNEYFKNAKTLKGTDIWIDEDYPKEVQDERRRLIPYMKEARNKGYKALIRYDKLIINNETYRTKDLEKDEEHENGETSDKSRQKRTVNERSPESDKFQENQKRINRTVSKNY
;
A
#
# COMPACT_ATOMS: atom_id res chain seq x y z
N MET A 1 -30.10 0.70 8.60
CA MET A 1 -29.57 1.99 8.10
C MET A 1 -28.55 2.64 9.03
N GLN A 2 -28.73 2.58 10.35
CA GLN A 2 -27.84 3.25 11.32
C GLN A 2 -26.40 2.73 11.31
N GLU A 3 -26.20 1.41 11.20
CA GLU A 3 -24.85 0.79 11.21
C GLU A 3 -23.93 1.28 10.08
N LYS A 4 -24.48 1.47 8.87
CA LYS A 4 -23.70 1.99 7.73
C LYS A 4 -23.21 3.41 8.01
N ARG A 5 -24.04 4.25 8.63
CA ARG A 5 -23.71 5.63 8.98
C ARG A 5 -22.61 5.68 10.06
N ILE A 6 -22.69 4.81 11.07
CA ILE A 6 -21.66 4.69 12.11
C ILE A 6 -20.31 4.31 11.49
N ARG A 7 -20.28 3.30 10.62
CA ARG A 7 -19.03 2.89 9.94
C ARG A 7 -18.42 3.99 9.08
N ILE A 8 -19.25 4.76 8.37
CA ILE A 8 -18.76 5.88 7.56
C ILE A 8 -18.13 6.95 8.45
N LEU A 9 -18.80 7.33 9.55
CA LEU A 9 -18.30 8.34 10.48
C LEU A 9 -17.02 7.89 11.18
N GLU A 10 -16.96 6.65 11.67
CA GLU A 10 -15.77 6.08 12.28
C GLU A 10 -14.58 6.10 11.32
N ARG A 11 -14.82 5.76 10.04
CA ARG A 11 -13.81 5.85 8.99
C ARG A 11 -13.33 7.28 8.77
N GLU A 12 -14.21 8.27 8.82
CA GLU A 12 -13.85 9.68 8.64
C GLU A 12 -13.02 10.24 9.80
N VAL A 13 -13.38 9.90 11.03
CA VAL A 13 -12.61 10.28 12.22
C VAL A 13 -11.20 9.68 12.14
N ARG A 14 -11.10 8.36 11.91
CA ARG A 14 -9.81 7.66 11.86
C ARG A 14 -8.92 8.06 10.69
N LYS A 15 -9.47 8.52 9.56
CA LYS A 15 -8.67 9.01 8.42
C LYS A 15 -7.72 10.13 8.80
N LYS A 16 -8.05 10.94 9.81
CA LYS A 16 -7.21 12.04 10.29
C LYS A 16 -6.24 11.60 11.38
N ASN A 17 -6.50 10.47 12.04
CA ASN A 17 -5.67 9.94 13.10
C ASN A 17 -4.39 9.29 12.58
N ILE A 18 -3.36 9.30 13.42
CA ILE A 18 -2.09 8.60 13.25
C ILE A 18 -1.84 7.75 14.49
N VAL A 19 -1.23 6.60 14.31
CA VAL A 19 -0.78 5.72 15.39
C VAL A 19 0.74 5.86 15.48
N ILE A 20 1.23 6.25 16.66
CA ILE A 20 2.67 6.31 16.93
C ILE A 20 3.01 5.19 17.91
N LYS A 21 3.97 4.35 17.54
CA LYS A 21 4.46 3.22 18.35
C LYS A 21 5.90 3.46 18.77
N GLY A 22 6.31 2.92 19.91
CA GLY A 22 7.68 2.99 20.41
C GLY A 22 8.02 4.26 21.21
N ILE A 23 7.01 5.09 21.55
CA ILE A 23 7.20 6.21 22.47
C ILE A 23 7.29 5.65 23.89
N LYS A 24 8.34 6.01 24.62
CA LYS A 24 8.46 5.77 26.06
C LYS A 24 7.82 6.94 26.80
N TYR A 25 7.09 6.64 27.88
CA TYR A 25 6.53 7.68 28.73
C TYR A 25 7.65 8.45 29.43
N ASN A 26 7.67 9.76 29.23
CA ASN A 26 8.48 10.67 30.03
C ASN A 26 7.55 11.43 30.96
N GLU A 27 7.76 11.33 32.26
CA GLU A 27 6.93 11.96 33.31
C GLU A 27 6.94 13.50 33.27
N GLN A 28 7.83 14.09 32.46
CA GLN A 28 8.05 15.54 32.36
C GLN A 28 7.41 16.19 31.12
N GLU A 29 6.72 15.43 30.26
CA GLU A 29 6.02 16.00 29.09
C GLU A 29 4.68 16.61 29.48
N ASN A 30 4.53 17.92 29.33
CA ASN A 30 3.28 18.64 29.59
C ASN A 30 2.28 18.41 28.44
N GLU A 31 1.08 17.91 28.76
CA GLU A 31 -0.01 17.62 27.79
C GLU A 31 -0.33 18.78 26.83
N LYS A 32 -0.14 20.04 27.29
CA LYS A 32 -0.37 21.24 26.47
C LYS A 32 0.59 21.36 25.29
N GLU A 33 1.86 20.99 25.45
CA GLU A 33 2.86 21.03 24.36
C GLU A 33 2.57 19.97 23.28
N THR A 34 1.95 18.86 23.68
CA THR A 34 1.57 17.77 22.77
C THR A 34 0.35 18.15 21.93
N GLN A 35 -0.61 18.87 22.50
CA GLN A 35 -1.85 19.28 21.82
C GLN A 35 -1.62 20.37 20.76
N GLU A 36 -0.66 21.26 20.97
CA GLU A 36 -0.33 22.35 20.03
C GLU A 36 0.41 21.84 18.77
N LYS A 37 1.05 20.66 18.86
CA LYS A 37 1.76 20.04 17.74
C LYS A 37 0.85 19.34 16.72
N VAL A 38 -0.48 19.30 16.88
CA VAL A 38 -1.42 18.51 16.04
C VAL A 38 -1.67 19.13 14.64
N ASN A 39 -0.63 19.60 13.96
CA ASN A 39 -0.74 20.14 12.61
C ASN A 39 -0.42 19.08 11.55
N ALA A 40 -1.43 18.81 10.71
CA ALA A 40 -1.43 18.07 9.46
C ALA A 40 -0.77 16.66 9.45
N LYS A 41 -1.60 15.61 9.47
CA LYS A 41 -1.24 14.19 9.22
C LYS A 41 -0.20 13.98 8.11
N ASN A 42 -0.31 14.72 7.00
CA ASN A 42 0.61 14.61 5.86
C ASN A 42 2.04 15.07 6.17
N GLU A 43 2.21 16.03 7.08
CA GLU A 43 3.54 16.53 7.48
C GLU A 43 4.28 15.50 8.32
N TYR A 44 3.57 14.82 9.22
CA TYR A 44 4.11 13.69 9.99
C TYR A 44 4.66 12.58 9.09
N PHE A 45 3.93 12.18 8.05
CA PHE A 45 4.42 11.16 7.12
C PHE A 45 5.58 11.65 6.24
N LYS A 46 5.68 12.96 5.94
CA LYS A 46 6.85 13.52 5.26
C LYS A 46 8.09 13.48 6.16
N ASN A 47 7.90 13.84 7.43
CA ASN A 47 8.96 13.88 8.44
C ASN A 47 9.32 12.49 8.98
N ALA A 48 8.49 11.46 8.79
CA ALA A 48 8.78 10.09 9.24
C ALA A 48 10.13 9.54 8.75
N LYS A 49 10.70 10.09 7.68
CA LYS A 49 12.05 9.76 7.21
C LYS A 49 13.15 10.12 8.21
N THR A 50 12.94 11.12 9.07
CA THR A 50 13.90 11.55 10.10
C THR A 50 13.93 10.59 11.29
N LEU A 51 12.89 9.77 11.47
CA LEU A 51 12.80 8.76 12.53
C LEU A 51 13.62 7.49 12.22
N LYS A 52 14.28 7.42 11.06
CA LYS A 52 15.17 6.30 10.71
C LYS A 52 16.29 6.17 11.75
N GLY A 53 16.44 4.97 12.32
CA GLY A 53 17.43 4.69 13.36
C GLY A 53 16.90 4.83 14.79
N THR A 54 15.66 5.33 14.95
CA THR A 54 14.93 5.25 16.23
C THR A 54 14.04 4.00 16.26
N ASP A 55 13.54 3.64 17.45
CA ASP A 55 12.52 2.60 17.63
C ASP A 55 11.09 3.14 17.50
N ILE A 56 10.92 4.31 16.86
CA ILE A 56 9.64 5.00 16.73
C ILE A 56 9.07 4.80 15.32
N TRP A 57 7.80 4.41 15.26
CA TRP A 57 7.10 4.10 14.02
C TRP A 57 5.78 4.86 13.95
N ILE A 58 5.50 5.48 12.80
CA ILE A 58 4.23 6.17 12.52
C ILE A 58 3.45 5.33 11.50
N ASP A 59 2.19 5.02 11.83
CA ASP A 59 1.26 4.30 10.95
C ASP A 59 -0.10 5.01 10.89
N GLU A 60 -0.93 4.64 9.92
CA GLU A 60 -2.32 5.11 9.85
C GLU A 60 -3.21 4.36 10.84
N ASP A 61 -4.15 5.06 11.48
CA ASP A 61 -5.18 4.46 12.32
C ASP A 61 -6.26 3.83 11.44
N TYR A 62 -6.10 2.56 11.06
CA TYR A 62 -7.10 1.83 10.29
C TYR A 62 -8.15 1.19 11.19
N PRO A 63 -9.43 1.14 10.78
CA PRO A 63 -10.44 0.36 11.48
C PRO A 63 -10.09 -1.14 11.47
N LYS A 64 -10.60 -1.88 12.46
CA LYS A 64 -10.23 -3.28 12.70
C LYS A 64 -10.46 -4.16 11.46
N GLU A 65 -11.57 -3.98 10.74
CA GLU A 65 -11.83 -4.79 9.54
C GLU A 65 -10.75 -4.57 8.47
N VAL A 66 -10.29 -3.33 8.30
CA VAL A 66 -9.22 -3.00 7.34
C VAL A 66 -7.87 -3.54 7.82
N GLN A 67 -7.59 -3.52 9.13
CA GLN A 67 -6.37 -4.13 9.67
C GLN A 67 -6.34 -5.65 9.42
N ASP A 68 -7.47 -6.32 9.60
CA ASP A 68 -7.59 -7.75 9.39
C ASP A 68 -7.44 -8.12 7.90
N GLU A 69 -8.08 -7.37 7.00
CA GLU A 69 -7.89 -7.54 5.55
C GLU A 69 -6.43 -7.29 5.13
N ARG A 70 -5.79 -6.25 5.67
CA ARG A 70 -4.35 -6.01 5.42
C ARG A 70 -3.51 -7.20 5.88
N ARG A 71 -3.80 -7.77 7.05
CA ARG A 71 -3.08 -8.94 7.58
C ARG A 71 -3.19 -10.13 6.61
N ARG A 72 -4.36 -10.35 6.02
CA ARG A 72 -4.59 -11.39 5.00
C ARG A 72 -3.87 -11.13 3.68
N LEU A 73 -3.71 -9.86 3.27
CA LEU A 73 -3.02 -9.49 2.02
C LEU A 73 -1.49 -9.53 2.13
N ILE A 74 -0.92 -9.49 3.34
CA ILE A 74 0.54 -9.46 3.55
C ILE A 74 1.27 -10.69 2.97
N PRO A 75 0.80 -11.94 3.17
CA PRO A 75 1.41 -13.13 2.57
C PRO A 75 1.52 -13.02 1.05
N TYR A 76 0.41 -12.75 0.35
CA TYR A 76 0.39 -12.61 -1.11
C TYR A 76 1.28 -11.46 -1.60
N MET A 77 1.33 -10.33 -0.88
CA MET A 77 2.25 -9.24 -1.20
C MET A 77 3.72 -9.68 -1.11
N LYS A 78 4.08 -10.43 -0.06
CA LYS A 78 5.44 -10.95 0.11
C LYS A 78 5.78 -11.94 -0.99
N GLU A 79 4.88 -12.84 -1.33
CA GLU A 79 5.05 -13.81 -2.41
C GLU A 79 5.25 -13.12 -3.77
N ALA A 80 4.42 -12.12 -4.09
CA ALA A 80 4.56 -11.34 -5.30
C ALA A 80 5.92 -10.61 -5.38
N ARG A 81 6.40 -10.06 -4.25
CA ARG A 81 7.73 -9.44 -4.17
C ARG A 81 8.86 -10.46 -4.36
N ASN A 82 8.72 -11.66 -3.79
CA ASN A 82 9.69 -12.74 -3.95
C ASN A 82 9.77 -13.21 -5.41
N LYS A 83 8.63 -13.19 -6.13
CA LYS A 83 8.55 -13.44 -7.58
C LYS A 83 9.09 -12.29 -8.44
N GLY A 84 9.55 -11.18 -7.84
CA GLY A 84 10.12 -10.02 -8.54
C GLY A 84 9.09 -8.96 -8.97
N TYR A 85 7.82 -9.10 -8.58
CA TYR A 85 6.78 -8.12 -8.93
C TYR A 85 6.79 -6.90 -8.00
N LYS A 86 6.36 -5.75 -8.54
CA LYS A 86 6.16 -4.53 -7.75
C LYS A 86 4.84 -4.63 -7.02
N ALA A 87 4.87 -5.06 -5.75
CA ALA A 87 3.68 -5.20 -4.92
C ALA A 87 3.64 -4.24 -3.71
N LEU A 88 2.49 -3.62 -3.48
CA LEU A 88 2.22 -2.74 -2.33
C LEU A 88 0.77 -2.83 -1.87
N ILE A 89 0.51 -2.67 -0.57
CA ILE A 89 -0.85 -2.65 -0.03
C ILE A 89 -1.27 -1.19 0.24
N ARG A 90 -2.41 -0.76 -0.30
CA ARG A 90 -3.05 0.52 0.04
C ARG A 90 -4.41 0.27 0.65
N TYR A 91 -4.60 0.76 1.87
CA TYR A 91 -5.84 0.54 2.63
C TYR A 91 -6.18 -0.96 2.70
N ASP A 92 -7.28 -1.40 2.09
CA ASP A 92 -7.80 -2.77 2.02
C ASP A 92 -7.45 -3.53 0.71
N LYS A 93 -6.48 -3.04 -0.07
CA LYS A 93 -6.21 -3.55 -1.42
C LYS A 93 -4.73 -3.83 -1.65
N LEU A 94 -4.45 -4.92 -2.34
CA LEU A 94 -3.13 -5.28 -2.82
C LEU A 94 -2.97 -4.78 -4.26
N ILE A 95 -1.88 -4.08 -4.55
CA ILE A 95 -1.56 -3.57 -5.88
C ILE A 95 -0.30 -4.29 -6.36
N ILE A 96 -0.40 -5.05 -7.46
CA ILE A 96 0.72 -5.78 -8.09
C ILE A 96 0.84 -5.28 -9.53
N ASN A 97 1.99 -4.73 -9.92
CA ASN A 97 2.23 -4.19 -11.28
C ASN A 97 1.11 -3.26 -11.79
N ASN A 98 0.56 -2.43 -10.89
CA ASN A 98 -0.56 -1.50 -11.12
C ASN A 98 -1.96 -2.13 -11.22
N GLU A 99 -2.09 -3.46 -11.10
CA GLU A 99 -3.38 -4.14 -10.98
C GLU A 99 -3.79 -4.25 -9.51
N THR A 100 -5.09 -4.15 -9.24
CA THR A 100 -5.64 -4.09 -7.88
C THR A 100 -6.43 -5.34 -7.55
N TYR A 101 -6.07 -5.97 -6.43
CA TYR A 101 -6.63 -7.22 -5.94
C TYR A 101 -7.25 -7.00 -4.56
N ARG A 102 -8.42 -7.63 -4.31
CA ARG A 102 -9.04 -7.73 -2.99
C ARG A 102 -8.92 -9.17 -2.48
N THR A 103 -9.11 -9.35 -1.18
CA THR A 103 -9.05 -10.67 -0.51
C THR A 103 -9.93 -11.72 -1.19
N LYS A 104 -11.15 -11.33 -1.59
CA LYS A 104 -12.11 -12.22 -2.29
C LYS A 104 -11.63 -12.71 -3.67
N ASP A 105 -10.71 -11.99 -4.29
CA ASP A 105 -10.17 -12.35 -5.60
C ASP A 105 -9.04 -13.37 -5.46
N LEU A 106 -8.36 -13.39 -4.31
CA LEU A 106 -7.20 -14.25 -4.01
C LEU A 106 -7.61 -15.59 -3.41
N GLU A 107 -8.68 -15.63 -2.61
CA GLU A 107 -9.22 -16.87 -2.02
C GLU A 107 -9.73 -17.86 -3.08
N LYS A 108 -10.14 -17.38 -4.26
CA LYS A 108 -10.65 -18.23 -5.35
C LYS A 108 -9.60 -19.10 -6.02
N ASP A 109 -8.32 -18.74 -5.90
CA ASP A 109 -7.24 -19.53 -6.49
C ASP A 109 -6.81 -20.67 -5.57
N GLU A 110 -7.08 -20.60 -4.26
CA GLU A 110 -6.74 -21.67 -3.30
C GLU A 110 -7.76 -22.82 -3.28
N GLU A 111 -9.01 -22.59 -3.68
CA GLU A 111 -10.04 -23.65 -3.76
C GLU A 111 -9.86 -24.59 -4.96
N HIS A 112 -8.96 -24.26 -5.90
CA HIS A 112 -8.77 -25.04 -7.15
C HIS A 112 -7.47 -25.86 -7.23
N GLU A 113 -6.65 -25.91 -6.18
CA GLU A 113 -5.42 -26.75 -6.17
C GLU A 113 -5.63 -28.19 -5.66
N ASN A 114 -6.86 -28.61 -5.38
CA ASN A 114 -7.19 -30.00 -5.00
C ASN A 114 -8.28 -30.60 -5.91
N GLY A 115 -8.01 -30.77 -7.21
CA GLY A 115 -8.93 -31.49 -8.10
C GLY A 115 -8.52 -31.49 -9.57
N GLU A 116 -8.52 -32.67 -10.16
CA GLU A 116 -7.92 -33.02 -11.45
C GLU A 116 -8.37 -32.21 -12.68
N THR A 117 -7.47 -32.26 -13.67
CA THR A 117 -7.60 -31.79 -15.05
C THR A 117 -8.92 -32.16 -15.71
N SER A 118 -9.67 -31.17 -16.23
CA SER A 118 -10.43 -31.35 -17.47
C SER A 118 -10.65 -30.02 -18.19
N ASP A 119 -10.32 -30.06 -19.47
CA ASP A 119 -10.31 -28.99 -20.44
C ASP A 119 -11.73 -28.47 -20.74
N LYS A 120 -11.91 -27.13 -20.74
CA LYS A 120 -12.73 -26.39 -21.72
C LYS A 120 -12.65 -24.87 -21.53
N SER A 121 -11.91 -24.25 -22.43
CA SER A 121 -12.21 -22.99 -23.13
C SER A 121 -12.71 -21.79 -22.31
N ARG A 122 -11.78 -21.07 -21.67
CA ARG A 122 -11.75 -19.60 -21.66
C ARG A 122 -10.28 -19.20 -21.76
N GLN A 123 -9.91 -18.46 -22.80
CA GLN A 123 -8.55 -17.96 -23.01
C GLN A 123 -8.13 -17.06 -21.84
N LYS A 124 -7.57 -17.66 -20.78
CA LYS A 124 -6.70 -17.01 -19.81
C LYS A 124 -5.31 -16.99 -20.44
N ARG A 125 -4.78 -15.79 -20.71
CA ARG A 125 -3.36 -15.63 -21.08
C ARG A 125 -2.54 -16.05 -19.86
N THR A 126 -1.77 -17.12 -20.00
CA THR A 126 -0.83 -17.60 -18.99
C THR A 126 0.30 -16.59 -18.84
N VAL A 127 0.73 -16.31 -17.60
CA VAL A 127 1.87 -15.42 -17.27
C VAL A 127 3.23 -16.09 -17.56
N ASN A 128 3.24 -17.31 -18.10
CA ASN A 128 4.42 -17.93 -18.66
C ASN A 128 4.52 -17.58 -20.15
N GLU A 129 5.13 -16.44 -20.44
CA GLU A 129 5.98 -16.13 -21.59
C GLU A 129 6.18 -14.61 -21.67
N ARG A 130 6.95 -14.08 -20.71
CA ARG A 130 7.83 -12.88 -20.80
C ARG A 130 8.21 -12.38 -19.40
N SER A 131 9.30 -12.90 -18.87
CA SER A 131 10.35 -12.03 -18.32
C SER A 131 11.53 -12.12 -19.29
N PRO A 132 12.45 -11.14 -19.39
CA PRO A 132 12.57 -9.83 -18.75
C PRO A 132 12.76 -8.68 -19.77
N GLU A 133 12.18 -7.50 -19.56
CA GLU A 133 12.63 -6.30 -20.31
C GLU A 133 12.49 -5.04 -19.46
N SER A 134 13.50 -4.82 -18.62
CA SER A 134 14.14 -3.52 -18.55
C SER A 134 14.48 -3.06 -19.97
N ASP A 135 13.81 -2.02 -20.50
CA ASP A 135 14.35 -1.06 -21.51
C ASP A 135 13.31 -0.21 -22.27
N LYS A 136 12.20 0.23 -21.67
CA LYS A 136 11.28 1.19 -22.34
C LYS A 136 10.82 2.40 -21.54
N PHE A 137 11.59 2.82 -20.52
CA PHE A 137 11.32 4.07 -19.79
C PHE A 137 12.49 5.06 -19.68
N GLN A 138 13.57 4.88 -20.45
CA GLN A 138 14.65 5.88 -20.55
C GLN A 138 14.75 6.60 -21.92
N GLU A 139 14.00 6.18 -22.94
CA GLU A 139 14.13 6.78 -24.29
C GLU A 139 13.23 8.01 -24.53
N ASN A 140 12.13 8.17 -23.76
CA ASN A 140 11.23 9.33 -23.92
C ASN A 140 11.66 10.60 -23.17
N GLN A 141 12.67 10.55 -22.29
CA GLN A 141 13.22 11.77 -21.66
C GLN A 141 14.42 12.36 -22.42
N LYS A 142 15.02 11.65 -23.39
CA LYS A 142 16.15 12.16 -24.20
C LYS A 142 15.74 12.89 -25.49
N ARG A 143 14.47 12.89 -25.88
CA ARG A 143 13.98 13.61 -27.07
C ARG A 143 13.48 15.03 -26.80
N ILE A 144 13.27 15.41 -25.54
CA ILE A 144 12.71 16.73 -25.19
C ILE A 144 13.79 17.80 -24.97
N ASN A 145 15.04 17.39 -24.69
CA ASN A 145 16.14 18.32 -24.37
C ASN A 145 17.11 18.60 -25.53
N ARG A 146 16.81 18.13 -26.75
CA ARG A 146 17.68 18.37 -27.94
C ARG A 146 17.14 19.42 -28.93
N THR A 147 15.94 19.96 -28.71
CA THR A 147 15.29 20.91 -29.63
C THR A 147 15.29 22.36 -29.13
N VAL A 148 15.93 22.69 -28.01
CA VAL A 148 16.00 24.08 -27.49
C VAL A 148 17.39 24.72 -27.64
N SER A 149 18.35 24.03 -28.27
CA SER A 149 19.70 24.59 -28.52
C SER A 149 20.06 24.59 -30.00
N LYS A 150 19.29 25.32 -30.79
CA LYS A 150 19.68 25.92 -32.08
C LYS A 150 18.50 26.77 -32.55
N ASN A 151 18.63 28.10 -32.41
CA ASN A 151 18.21 29.09 -33.39
C ASN A 151 18.51 30.50 -32.83
N TYR A 152 19.49 31.13 -33.49
CA TYR A 152 19.86 32.56 -33.60
C TYR A 152 20.12 33.37 -32.32
#